data_AF-A0A6N4Q7X4-F1
#
_entry.id   AF-A0A6N4Q7X4-F1
#
_cell.length_a   1.000
_cell.length_b   1.000
_cell.length_c   1.000
_cell.angle_alpha   90.00
_cell.angle_beta   90.00
_cell.angle_gamma   90.00
#
_symmetry.space_group_name_H-M   'P 1'
#
loop_
_entity.id
_entity.type
_entity.pdbx_description
1 polymer ?
#
loop_
_entity_poly.entity_id
_entity_poly.type
_entity_poly.pdbx_seq_one_letter_code
_entity_poly.pdbx_strand_id
1 'polypeptide(L)'
;MKVHHITYIKAMIASCVTVPENLESELDQTPTPIIPEDKVFEYVPKLDELQESIPCAIIKFNGSTNRNWKNRKHRLATIHRDEGKFFKNAVRNVEQEIKYTIDFWFSDPALDVISSVTDRGILDQCLLYVSSHRNAKTAEGIPFEIRSGMTNVVDDPESPNGYYKLPFEIIFRDGLYTIEEEETLAGVTLEIQEPVRIERK
;
A
#
# COMPACT_ATOMS: atom_id res chain seq x y z
N MET A 1 8.24 0.49 7.41
CA MET A 1 7.55 -0.46 6.52
C MET A 1 6.08 -0.65 6.91
N LYS A 2 5.75 -1.28 8.06
CA LYS A 2 4.36 -1.44 8.55
C LYS A 2 3.55 -0.13 8.48
N VAL A 3 4.14 0.99 8.91
CA VAL A 3 3.50 2.32 8.86
C VAL A 3 3.04 2.68 7.44
N HIS A 4 3.88 2.49 6.41
CA HIS A 4 3.52 2.82 5.03
C HIS A 4 2.39 1.95 4.48
N HIS A 5 2.36 0.66 4.85
CA HIS A 5 1.26 -0.22 4.44
C HIS A 5 -0.06 0.23 5.08
N ILE A 6 -0.05 0.55 6.37
CA ILE A 6 -1.22 1.04 7.08
C ILE A 6 -1.67 2.40 6.52
N THR A 7 -0.74 3.32 6.24
CA THR A 7 -1.07 4.61 5.60
C THR A 7 -1.71 4.40 4.23
N TYR A 8 -1.17 3.49 3.40
CA TYR A 8 -1.76 3.15 2.11
C TYR A 8 -3.19 2.60 2.28
N ILE A 9 -3.39 1.67 3.21
CA ILE A 9 -4.70 1.07 3.48
C ILE A 9 -5.70 2.13 3.96
N LYS A 10 -5.30 3.00 4.89
CA LYS A 10 -6.16 4.09 5.40
C LYS A 10 -6.55 5.05 4.27
N ALA A 11 -5.60 5.43 3.40
CA ALA A 11 -5.88 6.26 2.23
C ALA A 11 -6.85 5.58 1.24
N MET A 12 -6.69 4.27 1.03
CA MET A 12 -7.62 3.49 0.21
C MET A 12 -9.05 3.50 0.79
N ILE A 13 -9.19 3.24 2.09
CA ILE A 13 -10.49 3.25 2.78
C ILE A 13 -11.12 4.64 2.71
N ALA A 14 -10.35 5.70 2.99
CA ALA A 14 -10.82 7.08 2.94
C ALA A 14 -11.24 7.53 1.52
N SER A 15 -10.69 6.91 0.47
CA SER A 15 -11.11 7.17 -0.91
C SER A 15 -12.45 6.55 -1.29
N CYS A 16 -12.97 5.64 -0.45
CA CYS A 16 -14.25 4.97 -0.70
C CYS A 16 -15.39 5.88 -0.22
N VAL A 17 -16.23 6.33 -1.15
CA VAL A 17 -17.28 7.32 -0.90
C VAL A 17 -18.64 6.84 -1.39
N THR A 18 -19.70 7.26 -0.71
CA THR A 18 -21.07 7.09 -1.22
C THR A 18 -21.38 8.19 -2.23
N VAL A 19 -22.04 7.82 -3.34
CA VAL A 19 -22.64 8.80 -4.25
C VAL A 19 -24.04 9.11 -3.70
N PRO A 20 -24.39 10.37 -3.44
CA PRO A 20 -25.71 10.68 -2.90
C PRO A 20 -26.81 10.34 -3.92
N GLU A 21 -27.82 9.56 -3.49
CA GLU A 21 -28.90 9.04 -4.34
C GLU A 21 -29.88 10.10 -4.87
N ASN A 22 -29.79 11.36 -4.46
CA ASN A 22 -30.77 12.38 -4.87
C ASN A 22 -30.13 13.66 -5.41
N LEU A 23 -30.38 13.90 -6.70
CA LEU A 23 -30.07 15.12 -7.47
C LEU A 23 -31.01 16.30 -7.14
N GLU A 24 -31.81 16.21 -6.09
CA GLU A 24 -32.74 17.27 -5.72
C GLU A 24 -32.15 18.13 -4.58
N SER A 25 -31.82 19.36 -4.94
CA SER A 25 -31.49 20.54 -4.10
C SER A 25 -30.09 20.65 -3.49
N GLU A 26 -29.18 21.27 -4.26
CA GLU A 26 -28.26 22.38 -3.92
C GLU A 26 -27.54 22.49 -2.54
N LEU A 27 -27.47 21.47 -1.69
CA LEU A 27 -26.71 21.53 -0.44
C LEU A 27 -25.73 20.35 -0.33
N ASP A 28 -24.45 20.69 -0.51
CA ASP A 28 -23.25 19.87 -0.32
C ASP A 28 -23.07 18.65 -1.24
N GLN A 29 -22.54 18.90 -2.44
CA GLN A 29 -21.99 17.90 -3.36
C GLN A 29 -20.67 17.25 -2.86
N THR A 30 -20.44 17.20 -1.55
CA THR A 30 -19.21 16.60 -1.00
C THR A 30 -19.41 15.09 -0.86
N PRO A 31 -18.60 14.27 -1.55
CA PRO A 31 -18.68 12.82 -1.41
C PRO A 31 -18.40 12.42 0.05
N THR A 32 -19.32 11.66 0.65
CA THR A 32 -19.24 11.25 2.05
C THR A 32 -18.46 9.93 2.14
N PRO A 33 -17.43 9.82 3.00
CA PRO A 33 -16.69 8.58 3.16
C PRO A 33 -17.60 7.47 3.70
N ILE A 34 -17.51 6.26 3.11
CA ILE A 34 -18.28 5.09 3.54
C ILE A 34 -17.90 4.70 4.98
N ILE A 35 -16.60 4.79 5.29
CA ILE A 35 -16.04 4.54 6.62
C ILE A 35 -15.33 5.80 7.09
N PRO A 36 -15.78 6.43 8.19
CA PRO A 36 -15.09 7.57 8.80
C PRO A 36 -13.66 7.20 9.25
N GLU A 37 -12.72 8.15 9.18
CA GLU A 37 -11.30 7.89 9.51
C GLU A 37 -11.09 7.46 10.98
N ASP A 38 -11.90 7.96 11.90
CA ASP A 38 -11.90 7.62 13.32
C ASP A 38 -12.45 6.20 13.60
N LYS A 39 -13.11 5.59 12.61
CA LYS A 39 -13.68 4.24 12.65
C LYS A 39 -12.84 3.21 11.87
N VAL A 40 -11.55 3.52 11.64
CA VAL A 40 -10.58 2.59 11.05
C VAL A 40 -9.59 2.12 12.13
N PHE A 41 -9.74 0.87 12.54
CA PHE A 41 -8.99 0.28 13.65
C PHE A 41 -7.86 -0.63 13.18
N GLU A 42 -6.71 -0.60 13.86
CA GLU A 42 -5.58 -1.53 13.66
C GLU A 42 -5.64 -2.76 14.59
N TYR A 43 -6.56 -2.73 15.56
CA TYR A 43 -6.82 -3.78 16.54
C TYR A 43 -8.32 -3.95 16.66
N VAL A 44 -8.78 -5.17 16.94
CA VAL A 44 -10.21 -5.45 17.12
C VAL A 44 -10.67 -4.76 18.42
N PRO A 45 -11.63 -3.81 18.35
CA PRO A 45 -12.23 -3.21 19.55
C PRO A 45 -12.96 -4.26 20.39
N LYS A 46 -13.35 -3.92 21.62
CA LYS A 46 -14.27 -4.78 22.38
C LYS A 46 -15.60 -4.89 21.64
N LEU A 47 -16.35 -5.97 21.88
CA LEU A 47 -17.59 -6.25 21.14
C LEU A 47 -18.61 -5.10 21.26
N ASP A 48 -18.76 -4.52 22.44
CA ASP A 48 -19.71 -3.42 22.68
C ASP A 48 -19.29 -2.15 21.90
N GLU A 49 -18.00 -1.78 22.00
CA GLU A 49 -17.41 -0.65 21.27
C GLU A 49 -17.45 -0.85 19.74
N LEU A 50 -17.31 -2.10 19.29
CA LEU A 50 -17.38 -2.45 17.88
C LEU A 50 -18.78 -2.19 17.32
N GLN A 51 -19.83 -2.60 18.04
CA GLN A 51 -21.22 -2.42 17.60
C GLN A 51 -21.59 -0.94 17.47
N GLU A 52 -21.17 -0.09 18.42
CA GLU A 52 -21.36 1.35 18.36
C GLU A 52 -20.57 2.02 17.22
N SER A 53 -19.48 1.40 16.79
CA SER A 53 -18.61 1.93 15.76
C SER A 53 -19.06 1.60 14.33
N ILE A 54 -20.02 0.68 14.12
CA ILE A 54 -20.50 0.32 12.77
C ILE A 54 -21.11 1.56 12.07
N PRO A 55 -20.81 1.84 10.78
CA PRO A 55 -19.90 1.10 9.91
C PRO A 55 -18.42 1.40 10.23
N CYS A 56 -17.59 0.36 10.30
CA CYS A 56 -16.17 0.47 10.63
C CYS A 56 -15.30 -0.51 9.84
N ALA A 57 -13.99 -0.26 9.81
CA ALA A 57 -13.01 -1.14 9.19
C ALA A 57 -11.93 -1.58 10.19
N ILE A 58 -11.55 -2.85 10.17
CA ILE A 58 -10.48 -3.39 11.02
C ILE A 58 -9.35 -3.94 10.15
N ILE A 59 -8.15 -3.39 10.28
CA ILE A 59 -6.96 -3.81 9.57
C ILE A 59 -6.22 -4.87 10.40
N LYS A 60 -6.10 -6.08 9.87
CA LYS A 60 -5.44 -7.23 10.48
C LYS A 60 -4.18 -7.59 9.71
N PHE A 61 -3.07 -7.80 10.42
CA PHE A 61 -1.84 -8.32 9.85
C PHE A 61 -1.84 -9.85 9.87
N ASN A 62 -1.66 -10.47 8.70
CA ASN A 62 -1.75 -11.94 8.55
C ASN A 62 -0.38 -12.63 8.46
N GLY A 63 0.71 -11.87 8.53
CA GLY A 63 2.07 -12.40 8.43
C GLY A 63 2.80 -11.98 7.16
N SER A 64 4.04 -12.46 7.05
CA SER A 64 4.94 -12.20 5.92
C SER A 64 5.61 -13.49 5.48
N THR A 65 5.74 -13.69 4.18
CA THR A 65 6.54 -14.79 3.62
C THR A 65 7.78 -14.23 2.95
N ASN A 66 8.94 -14.84 3.23
CA ASN A 66 10.20 -14.45 2.62
C ASN A 66 10.46 -15.31 1.38
N ARG A 67 10.91 -14.67 0.31
CA ARG A 67 11.47 -15.33 -0.86
C ARG A 67 12.93 -14.93 -1.03
N ASN A 68 13.77 -15.94 -1.19
CA ASN A 68 15.14 -15.73 -1.64
C ASN A 68 15.09 -15.23 -3.08
N TRP A 69 15.62 -14.03 -3.30
CA TRP A 69 15.68 -13.39 -4.61
C TRP A 69 17.07 -12.82 -4.85
N LYS A 70 17.42 -12.54 -6.11
CA LYS A 70 18.69 -11.90 -6.46
C LYS A 70 18.77 -10.48 -5.91
N ASN A 71 19.92 -10.09 -5.37
CA ASN A 71 20.15 -8.72 -4.90
C ASN A 71 19.80 -7.71 -6.01
N ARG A 72 18.88 -6.79 -5.73
CA ARG A 72 18.48 -5.72 -6.65
C ARG A 72 18.84 -4.39 -6.01
N LYS A 73 19.67 -3.61 -6.69
CA LYS A 73 20.04 -2.25 -6.25
C LYS A 73 19.08 -1.24 -6.88
N HIS A 74 18.53 -0.36 -6.06
CA HIS A 74 17.69 0.76 -6.46
C HIS A 74 18.37 2.07 -6.06
N ARG A 75 18.66 2.94 -7.02
CA ARG A 75 19.25 4.26 -6.73
C ARG A 75 18.20 5.15 -6.07
N LEU A 76 18.51 5.65 -4.87
CA LEU A 76 17.66 6.56 -4.11
C LEU A 76 18.00 8.01 -4.39
N ALA A 77 19.28 8.35 -4.28
CA ALA A 77 19.74 9.73 -4.39
C ALA A 77 21.19 9.81 -4.84
N THR A 78 21.59 11.02 -5.23
CA THR A 78 22.98 11.40 -5.46
C THR A 78 23.37 12.41 -4.39
N ILE A 79 24.42 12.11 -3.61
CA ILE A 79 24.92 12.94 -2.53
C ILE A 79 26.19 13.62 -3.02
N HIS A 80 26.30 14.92 -2.81
CA HIS A 80 27.54 15.67 -3.05
C HIS A 80 28.13 16.04 -1.69
N ARG A 81 29.37 15.60 -1.45
CA ARG A 81 30.17 15.93 -0.25
C ARG A 81 31.47 16.60 -0.73
N ASP A 82 32.18 17.26 0.17
CA ASP A 82 33.45 17.94 -0.16
C ASP A 82 34.50 16.98 -0.76
N GLU A 83 34.43 15.70 -0.38
CA GLU A 83 35.33 14.64 -0.82
C GLU A 83 34.92 13.98 -2.16
N GLY A 84 33.73 14.27 -2.69
CA GLY A 84 33.28 13.69 -3.96
C GLY A 84 31.77 13.50 -4.09
N LYS A 85 31.39 12.82 -5.17
CA LYS A 85 30.00 12.50 -5.50
C LYS A 85 29.72 11.04 -5.16
N PHE A 86 28.65 10.79 -4.41
CA PHE A 86 28.25 9.46 -3.94
C PHE A 86 26.85 9.11 -4.46
N PHE A 87 26.61 7.85 -4.76
CA PHE A 87 25.26 7.32 -4.98
C PHE A 87 24.76 6.62 -3.73
N LYS A 88 23.58 7.02 -3.28
CA LYS A 88 22.83 6.31 -2.22
C LYS A 88 21.92 5.29 -2.88
N ASN A 89 22.12 4.02 -2.59
CA ASN A 89 21.36 2.90 -3.14
C ASN A 89 20.65 2.13 -2.03
N ALA A 90 19.42 1.68 -2.29
CA ALA A 90 18.75 0.65 -1.52
C ALA A 90 19.04 -0.71 -2.17
N VAL A 91 19.71 -1.60 -1.45
CA VAL A 91 20.02 -2.96 -1.88
C VAL A 91 19.05 -3.91 -1.22
N ARG A 92 18.21 -4.56 -2.03
CA ARG A 92 17.23 -5.54 -1.55
C ARG A 92 17.92 -6.86 -1.23
N ASN A 93 17.88 -7.27 0.04
CA ASN A 93 18.47 -8.52 0.52
C ASN A 93 17.45 -9.68 0.51
N VAL A 94 16.19 -9.38 0.81
CA VAL A 94 15.11 -10.37 0.90
C VAL A 94 13.87 -9.78 0.26
N GLU A 95 13.19 -10.55 -0.59
CA GLU A 95 11.85 -10.19 -1.07
C GLU A 95 10.82 -10.71 -0.07
N GLN A 96 9.86 -9.85 0.32
CA GLN A 96 8.84 -10.20 1.30
C GLN A 96 7.45 -9.98 0.70
N GLU A 97 6.58 -10.97 0.87
CA GLU A 97 5.16 -10.83 0.60
C GLU A 97 4.42 -10.70 1.93
N ILE A 98 3.87 -9.52 2.18
CA ILE A 98 3.29 -9.10 3.46
C ILE A 98 1.78 -8.97 3.27
N LYS A 99 1.00 -9.70 4.06
CA LYS A 99 -0.46 -9.80 3.88
C LYS A 99 -1.22 -9.08 4.98
N TYR A 100 -2.27 -8.36 4.58
CA TYR A 100 -3.25 -7.78 5.48
C TYR A 100 -4.66 -8.18 5.06
N THR A 101 -5.55 -8.36 6.03
CA THR A 101 -6.99 -8.44 5.81
C THR A 101 -7.63 -7.19 6.38
N ILE A 102 -8.54 -6.60 5.63
CA ILE A 102 -9.40 -5.51 6.07
C ILE A 102 -10.79 -6.11 6.24
N ASP A 103 -11.27 -6.13 7.47
CA ASP A 103 -12.63 -6.56 7.79
C ASP A 103 -13.51 -5.32 7.84
N PHE A 104 -14.36 -5.13 6.82
CA PHE A 104 -15.39 -4.11 6.84
C PHE A 104 -16.63 -4.65 7.56
N TRP A 105 -17.16 -3.88 8.50
CA TRP A 105 -18.37 -4.20 9.25
C TRP A 105 -19.49 -3.24 8.88
N PHE A 106 -20.64 -3.81 8.53
CA PHE A 106 -21.82 -3.05 8.11
C PHE A 106 -23.08 -3.55 8.82
N SER A 107 -24.05 -2.64 8.93
CA SER A 107 -25.41 -2.90 9.40
C SER A 107 -26.44 -2.81 8.29
N ASP A 108 -26.10 -2.15 7.19
CA ASP A 108 -26.98 -1.93 6.05
C ASP A 108 -26.40 -2.60 4.79
N PRO A 109 -27.06 -3.64 4.25
CA PRO A 109 -26.68 -4.28 2.99
C PRO A 109 -26.65 -3.34 1.79
N ALA A 110 -27.34 -2.19 1.84
CA ALA A 110 -27.26 -1.19 0.77
C ALA A 110 -25.88 -0.52 0.69
N LEU A 111 -25.05 -0.57 1.75
CA LEU A 111 -23.65 -0.11 1.70
C LEU A 111 -22.70 -1.18 1.13
N ASP A 112 -23.15 -2.43 1.02
CA ASP A 112 -22.43 -3.57 0.43
C ASP A 112 -22.31 -3.48 -1.09
N VAL A 113 -23.11 -2.60 -1.72
CA VAL A 113 -23.52 -2.59 -3.13
C VAL A 113 -22.74 -3.58 -4.00
N ILE A 114 -23.38 -4.72 -4.30
CA ILE A 114 -23.04 -5.51 -5.49
C ILE A 114 -22.93 -4.53 -6.65
N SER A 115 -21.75 -4.50 -7.25
CA SER A 115 -21.36 -3.63 -8.37
C SER A 115 -22.53 -3.36 -9.32
N SER A 116 -23.14 -2.17 -9.33
CA SER A 116 -24.19 -1.83 -10.32
C SER A 116 -23.55 -1.06 -11.48
N VAL A 117 -24.29 -0.88 -12.58
CA VAL A 117 -23.82 -0.10 -13.73
C VAL A 117 -23.65 1.38 -13.34
N THR A 118 -24.40 1.85 -12.34
CA THR A 118 -24.42 3.25 -11.88
C THR A 118 -23.64 3.47 -10.59
N ASP A 119 -23.55 2.46 -9.73
CA ASP A 119 -23.04 2.59 -8.36
C ASP A 119 -21.97 1.55 -8.05
N ARG A 120 -20.88 1.99 -7.42
CA ARG A 120 -19.75 1.13 -7.05
C ARG A 120 -19.76 0.90 -5.55
N GLY A 121 -19.85 -0.37 -5.14
CA GLY A 121 -19.70 -0.77 -3.75
C GLY A 121 -18.27 -0.60 -3.26
N ILE A 122 -18.09 -0.71 -1.95
CA ILE A 122 -16.79 -0.48 -1.30
C ILE A 122 -15.68 -1.39 -1.85
N LEU A 123 -16.00 -2.65 -2.17
CA LEU A 123 -15.02 -3.59 -2.75
C LEU A 123 -14.54 -3.14 -4.13
N ASP A 124 -15.46 -2.74 -5.01
CA ASP A 124 -15.12 -2.26 -6.35
C ASP A 124 -14.28 -0.98 -6.26
N GLN A 125 -14.64 -0.06 -5.37
CA GLN A 125 -13.85 1.14 -5.10
C GLN A 125 -12.44 0.80 -4.59
N CYS A 126 -12.30 -0.15 -3.66
CA CYS A 126 -11.00 -0.64 -3.18
C CYS A 126 -10.18 -1.28 -4.30
N LEU A 127 -10.79 -2.15 -5.12
CA LEU A 127 -10.13 -2.83 -6.23
C LEU A 127 -9.63 -1.84 -7.28
N LEU A 128 -10.44 -0.82 -7.61
CA LEU A 128 -10.05 0.26 -8.52
C LEU A 128 -8.93 1.11 -7.94
N TYR A 129 -8.96 1.41 -6.65
CA TYR A 129 -7.88 2.12 -5.97
C TYR A 129 -6.57 1.32 -6.05
N VAL A 130 -6.59 0.02 -5.74
CA VAL A 130 -5.41 -0.85 -5.83
C VAL A 130 -4.91 -0.96 -7.27
N SER A 131 -5.80 -1.06 -8.24
CA SER A 131 -5.44 -1.11 -9.66
C SER A 131 -4.72 0.16 -10.12
N SER A 132 -5.20 1.33 -9.70
CA SER A 132 -4.61 2.64 -10.04
C SER A 132 -3.33 2.95 -9.25
N HIS A 133 -3.18 2.39 -8.05
CA HIS A 133 -2.06 2.65 -7.15
C HIS A 133 -1.17 1.42 -6.91
N ARG A 134 -1.08 0.52 -7.91
CA ARG A 134 -0.36 -0.76 -7.81
C ARG A 134 1.12 -0.62 -7.47
N ASN A 135 1.75 0.49 -7.83
CA ASN A 135 3.15 0.76 -7.53
C ASN A 135 3.24 2.00 -6.63
N ALA A 136 3.81 1.84 -5.45
CA ALA A 136 4.04 2.95 -4.53
C ALA A 136 5.50 3.00 -4.09
N LYS A 137 5.87 4.08 -3.40
CA LYS A 137 7.21 4.28 -2.85
C LYS A 137 7.12 4.61 -1.37
N THR A 138 8.10 4.15 -0.59
CA THR A 138 8.29 4.62 0.78
C THR A 138 8.73 6.09 0.79
N ALA A 139 8.74 6.72 1.96
CA ALA A 139 9.27 8.08 2.12
C ALA A 139 10.74 8.21 1.66
N GLU A 140 11.50 7.10 1.71
CA GLU A 140 12.90 7.01 1.28
C GLU A 140 13.05 6.75 -0.23
N GLY A 141 11.94 6.61 -0.96
CA GLY A 141 11.92 6.38 -2.41
C GLY A 141 12.02 4.91 -2.83
N ILE A 142 11.94 3.97 -1.88
CA ILE A 142 12.02 2.53 -2.15
C ILE A 142 10.69 2.05 -2.75
N PRO A 143 10.69 1.43 -3.95
CA PRO A 143 9.47 0.96 -4.59
C PRO A 143 8.95 -0.34 -3.96
N PHE A 144 7.63 -0.43 -3.81
CA PHE A 144 6.93 -1.68 -3.47
C PHE A 144 5.67 -1.84 -4.34
N GLU A 145 5.26 -3.09 -4.54
CA GLU A 145 4.09 -3.43 -5.35
C GLU A 145 2.93 -3.84 -4.44
N ILE A 146 1.72 -3.40 -4.77
CA ILE A 146 0.48 -3.72 -4.06
C ILE A 146 -0.40 -4.59 -4.97
N ARG A 147 -1.06 -5.60 -4.40
CA ARG A 147 -2.04 -6.44 -5.09
C ARG A 147 -3.24 -6.71 -4.18
N SER A 148 -4.42 -6.87 -4.77
CA SER A 148 -5.54 -7.48 -4.06
C SER A 148 -5.30 -8.99 -3.93
N GLY A 149 -5.65 -9.52 -2.78
CA GLY A 149 -5.66 -10.96 -2.48
C GLY A 149 -7.04 -11.56 -2.68
N MET A 150 -7.32 -12.65 -1.98
CA MET A 150 -8.64 -13.30 -2.05
C MET A 150 -9.67 -12.51 -1.24
N THR A 151 -10.82 -12.24 -1.86
CA THR A 151 -12.00 -11.67 -1.19
C THR A 151 -13.00 -12.79 -0.97
N ASN A 152 -13.41 -13.01 0.28
CA ASN A 152 -14.48 -13.96 0.59
C ASN A 152 -15.77 -13.18 0.85
N VAL A 153 -16.90 -13.77 0.49
CA VAL A 153 -18.23 -13.22 0.80
C VAL A 153 -18.67 -13.76 2.16
N VAL A 154 -19.08 -12.83 3.03
CA VAL A 154 -19.89 -12.96 4.26
C VAL A 154 -19.65 -14.24 5.09
N ASP A 155 -18.92 -14.08 6.20
CA ASP A 155 -19.17 -14.92 7.38
C ASP A 155 -20.27 -14.25 8.20
N ASP A 156 -21.39 -14.97 8.34
CA ASP A 156 -22.54 -14.78 9.24
C ASP A 156 -23.65 -13.77 8.86
N PRO A 157 -24.64 -14.18 8.03
CA PRO A 157 -25.91 -13.47 7.89
C PRO A 157 -26.85 -13.58 9.12
N GLU A 158 -26.45 -14.30 10.19
CA GLU A 158 -27.30 -14.56 11.37
C GLU A 158 -26.66 -14.15 12.71
N SER A 159 -25.84 -13.08 12.73
CA SER A 159 -25.66 -12.33 13.98
C SER A 159 -27.05 -11.88 14.46
N PRO A 160 -27.45 -12.09 15.73
CA PRO A 160 -28.78 -11.73 16.25
C PRO A 160 -29.19 -10.27 16.01
N ASN A 161 -28.23 -9.42 15.64
CA ASN A 161 -28.36 -7.98 15.44
C ASN A 161 -28.31 -7.55 13.95
N GLY A 162 -28.19 -8.47 12.99
CA GLY A 162 -28.21 -8.16 11.55
C GLY A 162 -26.92 -7.56 10.97
N TYR A 163 -25.83 -7.52 11.75
CA TYR A 163 -24.52 -7.07 11.27
C TYR A 163 -23.80 -8.17 10.50
N TYR A 164 -23.06 -7.78 9.45
CA TYR A 164 -22.25 -8.72 8.67
C TYR A 164 -20.85 -8.16 8.39
N LYS A 165 -19.92 -9.07 8.05
CA LYS A 165 -18.51 -8.78 7.83
C LYS A 165 -18.08 -9.07 6.40
N LEU A 166 -17.40 -8.11 5.77
CA LEU A 166 -16.84 -8.23 4.43
C LEU A 166 -15.30 -8.19 4.48
N PRO A 167 -14.61 -9.34 4.30
CA PRO A 167 -13.15 -9.40 4.31
C PRO A 167 -12.54 -9.07 2.95
N PHE A 168 -11.59 -8.13 2.93
CA PHE A 168 -10.77 -7.78 1.78
C PHE A 168 -9.29 -8.06 2.07
N GLU A 169 -8.63 -8.91 1.28
CA GLU A 169 -7.19 -9.15 1.40
C GLU A 169 -6.38 -8.19 0.52
N ILE A 170 -5.31 -7.63 1.09
CA ILE A 170 -4.32 -6.83 0.37
C ILE A 170 -2.92 -7.37 0.65
N ILE A 171 -2.13 -7.46 -0.41
CA ILE A 171 -0.80 -8.06 -0.42
C ILE A 171 0.22 -7.02 -0.87
N PHE A 172 1.21 -6.78 -0.03
CA PHE A 172 2.36 -5.93 -0.34
C PHE A 172 3.55 -6.81 -0.70
N ARG A 173 4.07 -6.64 -1.90
CA ARG A 173 5.36 -7.19 -2.33
C ARG A 173 6.43 -6.14 -2.11
N ASP A 174 7.13 -6.31 -1.00
CA ASP A 174 8.18 -5.43 -0.55
C ASP A 174 9.48 -6.23 -0.32
N GLY A 175 10.38 -5.74 0.53
CA GLY A 175 11.58 -6.46 0.90
C GLY A 175 12.37 -5.82 2.03
N LEU A 176 13.35 -6.54 2.55
CA LEU A 176 14.35 -5.98 3.46
C LEU A 176 15.47 -5.34 2.64
N TYR A 177 15.74 -4.07 2.89
CA TYR A 177 16.75 -3.29 2.19
C TYR A 177 17.88 -2.87 3.13
N THR A 178 19.11 -2.88 2.63
CA THR A 178 20.24 -2.16 3.22
C THR A 178 20.49 -0.90 2.42
N ILE A 179 20.81 0.20 3.11
CA ILE A 179 21.25 1.43 2.47
C ILE A 179 22.77 1.38 2.29
N GLU A 180 23.23 1.49 1.04
CA GLU A 180 24.64 1.56 0.68
C GLU A 180 24.94 2.92 0.05
N GLU A 181 26.10 3.49 0.39
CA GLU A 181 26.64 4.67 -0.29
C GLU A 181 27.89 4.24 -1.07
N GLU A 182 27.88 4.47 -2.38
CA GLU A 182 29.00 4.14 -3.27
C GLU A 182 29.59 5.44 -3.83
N GLU A 183 30.90 5.61 -3.69
CA GLU A 183 31.61 6.73 -4.31
C GLU A 183 31.58 6.58 -5.84
N THR A 184 31.35 7.68 -6.54
CA THR A 184 31.35 7.68 -8.01
C THR A 184 32.74 8.00 -8.53
N LEU A 185 33.17 7.32 -9.61
CA LEU A 185 34.42 7.61 -10.33
C LEU A 185 34.46 9.01 -10.96
N ALA A 186 33.42 9.83 -10.80
CA ALA A 186 33.32 11.17 -11.38
C ALA A 186 34.32 12.21 -10.79
N GLY A 187 35.14 11.80 -9.81
CA GLY A 187 36.25 12.59 -9.26
C GLY A 187 37.65 12.02 -9.56
N VAL A 188 37.76 10.88 -10.24
CA VAL A 188 39.05 10.26 -10.55
C VAL A 188 39.49 10.70 -11.94
N THR A 189 40.57 11.47 -12.03
CA THR A 189 41.31 11.67 -13.28
C THR A 189 41.88 10.33 -13.72
N LEU A 190 41.28 9.73 -14.75
CA LEU A 190 41.86 8.57 -15.43
C LEU A 190 43.11 9.03 -16.16
N GLU A 191 44.28 8.72 -15.62
CA GLU A 191 45.54 8.88 -16.35
C GLU A 191 45.59 7.84 -17.46
N ILE A 192 45.37 8.28 -18.70
CA ILE A 192 45.58 7.44 -19.88
C ILE A 192 47.09 7.25 -20.01
N GLN A 193 47.60 6.06 -19.70
CA GLN A 193 48.98 5.71 -20.05
C GLN A 193 49.14 5.75 -21.58
N GLU A 194 50.09 6.55 -22.05
CA GLU A 194 50.43 6.62 -23.47
C GLU A 194 50.85 5.22 -23.98
N PRO A 195 50.44 4.83 -25.20
CA PRO A 195 50.75 3.51 -25.73
C PRO A 195 52.27 3.35 -25.89
N VAL A 196 52.83 2.35 -25.21
CA VAL A 196 54.24 1.97 -25.34
C VAL A 196 54.51 1.56 -26.79
N ARG A 197 55.31 2.37 -27.50
CA ARG A 197 55.83 2.00 -28.82
C ARG A 197 56.80 0.83 -28.66
N ILE A 198 56.38 -0.35 -29.12
CA ILE A 198 57.26 -1.51 -29.21
C ILE A 198 58.13 -1.34 -30.45
N GLU A 199 59.38 -0.91 -30.28
CA GLU A 199 60.37 -0.96 -31.36
C GLU A 199 60.82 -2.41 -31.57
N ARG A 200 60.49 -2.97 -32.74
CA ARG A 200 61.03 -4.25 -33.18
C ARG A 200 62.46 -4.03 -33.66
N LYS A 201 63.42 -4.68 -33.00
CA LYS A 201 64.80 -4.86 -33.48
C LYS A 201 64.85 -5.87 -34.62
#